data_AF-A0A1I0ER25-F1
#
_entry.id   AF-A0A1I0ER25-F1
#
_cell.length_a   1.000
_cell.length_b   1.000
_cell.length_c   1.000
_cell.angle_alpha   90.00
_cell.angle_beta   90.00
_cell.angle_gamma   90.00
#
_symmetry.space_group_name_H-M   'P 1'
#
loop_
_entity.id
_entity.type
_entity.pdbx_description
1 polymer ?
#
loop_
_entity_poly.entity_id
_entity_poly.type
_entity_poly.pdbx_seq_one_letter_code
_entity_poly.pdbx_strand_id
1 'polypeptide(L)'
;MELNVFFEDPFWIGMFYVRDGKDIYVEKIVFGSEPKDGDIYKFILYNYYTLSFRAQYHERLKNKPKNPKRMQRIIKKQSLNLSVGTKSMQALKKQYEQNKQIKKFNQGKLEKNRRDYLFRLKQEKRKAKKRGH
;
A
#
# COMPACT_ATOMS: atom_id res chain seq x y z
N MET A 1 10.70 -1.60 -28.63
CA MET A 1 9.25 -1.41 -28.52
C MET A 1 8.89 -1.60 -27.05
N GLU A 2 8.19 -0.65 -26.44
CA GLU A 2 7.69 -0.74 -25.06
C GLU A 2 6.16 -0.74 -25.09
N LEU A 3 5.53 -1.49 -24.19
CA LEU A 3 4.07 -1.53 -24.03
C LEU A 3 3.71 -1.16 -22.59
N ASN A 4 2.88 -0.13 -22.44
CA ASN A 4 2.25 0.18 -21.16
C ASN A 4 0.77 -0.13 -21.24
N VAL A 5 0.30 -1.00 -20.35
CA VAL A 5 -1.12 -1.31 -20.20
C VAL A 5 -1.65 -0.63 -18.94
N PHE A 6 -2.73 0.12 -19.09
CA PHE A 6 -3.41 0.75 -17.96
C PHE A 6 -4.93 0.73 -18.15
N PHE A 7 -5.64 0.91 -17.06
CA PHE A 7 -7.10 0.99 -17.04
C PHE A 7 -7.54 2.45 -17.08
N GLU A 8 -8.35 2.81 -18.07
CA GLU A 8 -9.03 4.11 -18.17
C GLU A 8 -10.53 3.82 -18.33
N ASP A 9 -11.31 4.14 -17.30
CA ASP A 9 -12.72 3.74 -17.21
C ASP A 9 -13.51 4.07 -18.49
N PRO A 10 -14.20 3.09 -19.12
CA PRO A 10 -14.46 1.71 -18.68
C PRO A 10 -13.54 0.63 -19.29
N PHE A 11 -12.46 1.01 -19.97
CA PHE A 11 -11.68 0.09 -20.81
C PHE A 11 -10.21 -0.06 -20.41
N TRP A 12 -9.66 -1.22 -20.73
CA TRP A 12 -8.21 -1.42 -20.72
C TRP A 12 -7.56 -0.87 -21.98
N ILE A 13 -6.51 -0.09 -21.82
CA ILE A 13 -5.78 0.56 -22.91
C ILE A 13 -4.33 0.08 -22.91
N GLY A 14 -3.87 -0.35 -24.08
CA GLY A 14 -2.46 -0.55 -24.40
C GLY A 14 -1.90 0.66 -25.14
N MET A 15 -0.83 1.23 -24.62
CA MET A 15 -0.02 2.24 -25.31
C MET A 15 1.29 1.60 -25.75
N PHE A 16 1.47 1.53 -27.07
CA PHE A 16 2.72 1.06 -27.67
C PHE A 16 3.64 2.23 -27.97
N TYR A 17 4.90 2.07 -27.62
CA TYR A 17 5.96 3.04 -27.88
C TYR A 17 7.03 2.39 -28.75
N VAL A 18 7.28 2.98 -29.90
CA VAL A 18 8.38 2.61 -30.79
C VAL A 18 9.33 3.80 -30.85
N ARG A 19 10.59 3.58 -30.45
CA ARG A 19 11.63 4.61 -30.53
C ARG A 19 12.45 4.40 -31.79
N ASP A 20 12.53 5.44 -32.61
CA ASP A 20 13.45 5.53 -33.73
C ASP A 20 14.35 6.76 -33.53
N GLY A 21 15.55 6.53 -32.96
CA GLY A 21 16.47 7.61 -32.60
C GLY A 21 15.87 8.60 -31.59
N LYS A 22 15.58 9.82 -32.08
CA LYS A 22 14.98 10.93 -31.29
C LYS A 22 13.45 10.96 -31.36
N ASP A 23 12.88 10.19 -32.28
CA ASP A 23 11.45 10.15 -32.53
C ASP A 23 10.84 8.99 -31.77
N ILE A 24 9.73 9.26 -31.09
CA ILE A 24 8.92 8.23 -30.46
C ILE A 24 7.59 8.22 -31.17
N TYR A 25 7.26 7.07 -31.72
CA TYR A 25 5.95 6.83 -32.28
C TYR A 25 5.07 6.10 -31.26
N VAL A 26 3.83 6.55 -31.18
CA VAL A 26 2.88 6.07 -30.18
C VAL A 26 1.60 5.59 -30.85
N GLU A 27 1.09 4.45 -30.39
CA GLU A 27 -0.21 3.96 -30.82
C GLU A 27 -1.04 3.49 -29.63
N LYS A 28 -2.30 3.96 -29.59
CA LYS A 28 -3.29 3.62 -28.57
C LYS A 28 -4.16 2.48 -29.08
N ILE A 29 -4.29 1.45 -28.26
CA ILE A 29 -5.16 0.31 -28.53
C ILE A 29 -6.09 0.12 -27.35
N VAL A 30 -7.37 -0.07 -27.63
CA VAL A 30 -8.39 -0.35 -26.62
C VAL A 30 -8.62 -1.86 -26.60
N PHE A 31 -8.27 -2.53 -25.51
CA PHE A 31 -8.51 -3.96 -25.30
C PHE A 31 -9.93 -4.26 -24.79
N GLY A 32 -10.57 -3.25 -24.19
CA GLY A 32 -11.90 -3.41 -23.61
C GLY A 32 -11.84 -4.05 -22.22
N SER A 33 -11.80 -5.37 -22.17
CA SER A 33 -11.62 -6.17 -20.94
C SER A 33 -10.14 -6.28 -20.53
N GLU A 34 -9.89 -6.70 -19.29
CA GLU A 34 -8.53 -6.92 -18.79
C GLU A 34 -7.78 -7.94 -19.65
N PRO A 35 -6.75 -7.51 -20.42
CA PRO A 35 -6.07 -8.39 -21.33
C PRO A 35 -5.08 -9.26 -20.54
N LYS A 36 -5.10 -10.58 -20.78
CA LYS A 36 -4.08 -11.47 -20.22
C LYS A 36 -2.79 -11.34 -21.03
N ASP A 37 -1.65 -11.64 -20.40
CA ASP A 37 -0.34 -11.59 -21.07
C ASP A 37 -0.30 -12.37 -22.39
N GLY A 38 -0.96 -13.53 -22.45
CA GLY A 38 -1.06 -14.34 -23.67
C GLY A 38 -1.89 -13.70 -24.78
N ASP A 39 -2.94 -12.95 -24.44
CA ASP A 39 -3.79 -12.25 -25.41
C ASP A 39 -3.06 -11.02 -25.97
N ILE A 40 -2.30 -10.33 -25.13
CA ILE A 40 -1.41 -9.25 -25.53
C ILE A 40 -0.36 -9.78 -26.52
N TYR A 41 0.28 -10.91 -26.20
CA TYR A 41 1.31 -11.49 -27.06
C TYR A 41 0.76 -11.88 -28.44
N LYS A 42 -0.41 -12.55 -28.49
CA LYS A 42 -1.09 -12.87 -29.75
C LYS A 42 -1.46 -11.60 -30.52
N PHE A 43 -1.99 -10.60 -29.84
CA PHE A 43 -2.35 -9.34 -30.46
C PHE A 43 -1.14 -8.69 -31.14
N ILE A 44 0.02 -8.65 -30.47
CA ILE A 44 1.25 -8.13 -31.04
C ILE A 44 1.65 -8.95 -32.26
N LEU A 45 1.72 -10.29 -32.15
CA LEU A 45 2.14 -11.15 -33.27
C LEU A 45 1.30 -10.95 -34.54
N TYR A 46 -0.03 -10.86 -34.41
CA TYR A 46 -0.91 -10.77 -35.57
C TYR A 46 -1.12 -9.34 -36.07
N ASN A 47 -1.14 -8.35 -35.17
CA ASN A 47 -1.53 -6.98 -35.53
C ASN A 47 -0.34 -6.03 -35.65
N TYR A 48 0.89 -6.43 -35.32
CA TYR A 48 2.06 -5.54 -35.37
C TYR A 48 2.25 -4.84 -36.72
N TYR A 49 2.03 -5.54 -37.84
CA TYR A 49 2.17 -4.97 -39.18
C TYR A 49 1.01 -4.06 -39.60
N THR A 50 -0.12 -4.11 -38.88
CA THR A 50 -1.30 -3.27 -39.12
C THR A 50 -1.26 -1.96 -38.33
N LEU A 51 -0.43 -1.92 -37.29
CA LEU A 51 -0.25 -0.75 -36.42
C LEU A 51 0.38 0.39 -37.22
N SER A 52 -0.42 1.44 -37.41
CA SER A 52 0.01 2.64 -38.10
C SER A 52 0.42 3.63 -37.02
N PHE A 53 1.71 3.64 -36.69
CA PHE A 53 2.32 4.54 -35.70
C PHE A 53 2.33 6.00 -36.16
N ARG A 54 1.14 6.58 -36.36
CA ARG A 54 0.93 7.90 -37.00
C ARG A 54 1.21 9.06 -36.03
N ALA A 55 1.11 8.83 -34.73
CA ALA A 55 1.38 9.87 -33.74
C ALA A 55 2.88 9.90 -33.40
N GLN A 56 3.57 10.90 -33.96
CA GLN A 56 4.96 11.20 -33.65
C GLN A 56 5.02 12.18 -32.48
N TYR A 57 5.72 11.80 -31.42
CA TYR A 57 6.09 12.69 -30.33
C TYR A 57 7.61 12.80 -30.26
N HIS A 58 8.12 14.01 -30.46
CA HIS A 58 9.50 14.31 -30.10
C HIS A 58 9.57 14.38 -28.58
N GLU A 59 10.23 13.39 -27.97
CA GLU A 59 10.57 13.48 -26.56
C GLU A 59 11.52 14.67 -26.40
N ARG A 60 10.97 15.81 -25.95
CA ARG A 60 11.80 16.88 -25.41
C ARG A 60 12.43 16.29 -24.17
N LEU A 61 13.59 15.64 -24.33
CA LEU A 61 14.48 15.27 -23.26
C LEU A 61 14.68 16.54 -22.46
N LYS A 62 13.92 16.68 -21.37
CA LYS A 62 14.13 17.72 -20.39
C LYS A 62 15.39 17.30 -19.65
N ASN A 63 16.53 17.46 -20.31
CA ASN A 63 17.89 17.42 -19.78
C ASN A 63 18.11 18.66 -18.89
N LYS A 64 17.08 19.09 -18.14
CA LYS A 64 17.31 19.98 -17.02
C LYS A 64 17.93 19.09 -15.94
N PRO A 65 19.16 19.35 -15.49
CA PRO A 65 19.72 18.63 -14.37
C PRO A 65 18.74 18.77 -13.20
N LYS A 66 18.04 17.67 -12.87
CA LYS A 66 17.16 17.65 -11.70
C LYS A 66 18.10 17.82 -10.51
N ASN A 67 18.07 19.01 -9.90
CA ASN A 67 18.85 19.31 -8.69
C ASN A 67 18.79 18.09 -7.75
N PRO A 68 19.93 17.47 -7.40
CA PRO A 68 19.95 16.25 -6.59
C PRO A 68 19.12 16.38 -5.31
N LYS A 69 19.10 17.56 -4.70
CA LYS A 69 18.25 17.87 -3.53
C LYS A 69 16.75 17.76 -3.85
N ARG A 70 16.33 18.20 -5.04
CA ARG A 70 14.93 18.09 -5.49
C ARG A 70 14.54 16.65 -5.77
N MET A 71 15.44 15.85 -6.36
CA MET A 71 15.19 14.42 -6.60
C MET A 71 15.05 13.67 -5.27
N GLN A 72 15.97 13.88 -4.33
CA GLN A 72 15.90 13.29 -2.98
C GLN A 72 14.61 13.67 -2.25
N ARG A 73 14.14 14.93 -2.39
CA ARG A 73 12.84 15.35 -1.84
C ARG A 73 11.65 14.61 -2.45
N ILE A 74 11.65 14.35 -3.76
CA ILE A 74 10.58 13.61 -4.43
C ILE A 74 10.58 12.14 -3.99
N ILE A 75 11.75 11.50 -3.98
CA ILE A 75 11.92 10.12 -3.51
C ILE A 75 11.44 10.02 -2.06
N LYS A 76 11.86 10.95 -1.19
CA LYS A 76 11.43 10.99 0.21
C LYS A 76 9.92 11.21 0.34
N LYS A 77 9.31 12.05 -0.49
CA LYS A 77 7.86 12.30 -0.50
C LYS A 77 7.08 11.05 -0.95
N GLN A 78 7.55 10.36 -1.98
CA GLN A 78 6.96 9.12 -2.47
C GLN A 78 7.16 7.97 -1.47
N SER A 79 8.34 7.83 -0.87
CA SER A 79 8.62 6.82 0.15
C SER A 79 7.84 7.07 1.45
N LEU A 80 7.63 8.34 1.83
CA LEU A 80 6.74 8.73 2.93
C LEU A 80 5.30 8.31 2.65
N ASN A 81 4.82 8.51 1.41
CA ASN A 81 3.47 8.10 1.00
C ASN A 81 3.31 6.57 0.92
N LEU A 82 4.39 5.83 0.63
CA LEU A 82 4.38 4.36 0.52
C LEU A 82 4.49 3.66 1.88
N SER A 83 5.19 4.24 2.85
CA SER A 83 5.48 3.53 4.11
C SER A 83 4.33 3.50 5.10
N VAL A 84 3.40 4.47 5.07
CA VAL A 84 2.20 4.42 5.89
C VAL A 84 1.09 5.24 5.24
N GLY A 85 -0.05 4.60 4.99
CA GLY A 85 -1.26 5.24 4.48
C GLY A 85 -1.61 6.51 5.26
N THR A 86 -2.30 7.42 4.57
CA THR A 86 -2.88 8.71 5.00
C THR A 86 -2.77 9.01 6.49
N LYS A 87 -2.43 10.25 6.89
CA LYS A 87 -2.28 10.70 8.30
C LYS A 87 -3.36 10.16 9.26
N SER A 88 -4.59 9.97 8.78
CA SER A 88 -5.69 9.30 9.49
C SER A 88 -5.40 7.84 9.87
N MET A 89 -4.86 7.01 8.98
CA MET A 89 -4.47 5.62 9.26
C MET A 89 -3.33 5.53 10.28
N GLN A 90 -2.36 6.45 10.23
CA GLN A 90 -1.32 6.55 11.26
C GLN A 90 -1.91 6.86 12.64
N ALA A 91 -2.84 7.81 12.71
CA ALA A 91 -3.52 8.17 13.94
C ALA A 91 -4.33 7.01 14.52
N LEU A 92 -5.06 6.28 13.67
CA LEU A 92 -5.83 5.09 14.07
C LEU A 92 -4.92 3.96 14.60
N LYS A 93 -3.77 3.71 13.95
CA LYS A 93 -2.80 2.71 14.42
C LYS A 93 -2.24 3.08 15.80
N LYS A 94 -1.88 4.36 16.00
CA LYS A 94 -1.38 4.86 17.29
C LYS A 94 -2.45 4.71 18.39
N GLN A 95 -3.71 5.05 18.09
CA GLN A 95 -4.82 4.88 19.03
C GLN A 95 -5.03 3.41 19.39
N TYR A 96 -4.96 2.50 18.41
CA TYR A 96 -5.08 1.06 18.64
C TYR A 96 -3.98 0.53 19.58
N GLU A 97 -2.73 0.92 19.36
CA GLU A 97 -1.60 0.53 20.20
C GLU A 97 -1.73 1.04 21.64
N GLN A 98 -2.17 2.30 21.83
CA GLN A 98 -2.44 2.86 23.16
C GLN A 98 -3.55 2.09 23.89
N ASN A 99 -4.67 1.83 23.21
CA ASN A 99 -5.79 1.09 23.78
C ASN A 99 -5.40 -0.34 24.17
N LYS A 100 -4.56 -1.00 23.38
CA LYS A 100 -4.04 -2.34 23.69
C LYS A 100 -3.23 -2.36 24.98
N GLN A 101 -2.39 -1.35 25.21
CA GLN A 101 -1.61 -1.23 26.45
C GLN A 101 -2.50 -0.98 27.66
N ILE A 102 -3.47 -0.05 27.56
CA ILE A 102 -4.42 0.25 28.63
C ILE A 102 -5.22 -1.00 29.02
N LYS A 103 -5.72 -1.74 28.03
CA LYS A 103 -6.47 -2.98 28.27
C LYS A 103 -5.63 -4.02 29.02
N LYS A 104 -4.37 -4.21 28.62
CA LYS A 104 -3.45 -5.14 29.30
C LYS A 104 -3.18 -4.72 30.75
N PHE A 105 -2.97 -3.42 30.99
CA PHE A 105 -2.78 -2.88 32.33
C PHE A 105 -4.00 -3.10 33.22
N ASN A 106 -5.19 -2.76 32.72
CA ASN A 106 -6.44 -2.91 33.47
C ASN A 106 -6.74 -4.37 33.79
N GLN A 107 -6.52 -5.28 32.83
CA GLN A 107 -6.71 -6.71 33.07
C GLN A 107 -5.73 -7.24 34.14
N GLY A 108 -4.46 -6.83 34.09
CA GLY A 108 -3.48 -7.18 35.12
C GLY A 108 -3.85 -6.63 36.51
N LYS A 109 -4.39 -5.41 36.58
CA LYS A 109 -4.86 -4.81 37.84
C LYS A 109 -6.07 -5.53 38.41
N LEU A 110 -7.03 -5.90 37.57
CA LEU A 110 -8.23 -6.64 37.98
C LEU A 110 -7.87 -8.01 38.56
N GLU A 111 -6.98 -8.76 37.90
CA GLU A 111 -6.52 -10.07 38.37
C GLU A 111 -5.78 -9.98 39.71
N LYS A 112 -4.94 -8.96 39.91
CA LYS A 112 -4.28 -8.73 41.21
C LYS A 112 -5.29 -8.45 42.31
N ASN A 113 -6.22 -7.52 42.08
CA ASN A 113 -7.26 -7.19 43.05
C ASN A 113 -8.12 -8.41 43.44
N ARG A 114 -8.44 -9.26 42.45
CA ARG A 114 -9.20 -10.50 42.69
C ARG A 114 -8.41 -11.49 43.56
N ARG A 115 -7.11 -11.67 43.29
CA ARG A 115 -6.23 -12.52 44.11
C ARG A 115 -6.13 -12.02 45.55
N ASP A 116 -5.94 -10.72 45.72
CA ASP A 116 -5.84 -10.10 47.06
C ASP A 116 -7.14 -10.25 47.85
N TYR A 117 -8.29 -10.08 47.20
CA TYR A 117 -9.61 -10.31 47.81
C TYR A 117 -9.79 -11.76 48.27
N LEU A 118 -9.50 -12.73 47.38
CA LEU A 118 -9.59 -14.16 47.71
C LEU A 118 -8.63 -14.55 48.84
N PHE A 119 -7.43 -13.97 48.87
CA PHE A 119 -6.47 -14.21 49.94
C PHE A 119 -6.98 -13.68 51.29
N ARG A 120 -7.50 -12.45 51.33
CA ARG A 120 -8.10 -11.87 52.56
C ARG A 120 -9.27 -12.72 53.06
N LEU A 121 -10.17 -13.13 52.18
CA LEU A 121 -11.29 -14.00 52.53
C LEU A 121 -10.82 -15.35 53.11
N LYS A 122 -9.75 -15.94 52.56
CA LYS A 122 -9.16 -17.18 53.08
C LYS A 122 -8.55 -16.99 54.47
N GLN A 123 -7.93 -15.85 54.73
CA GLN A 123 -7.39 -15.50 56.04
C GLN A 123 -8.49 -15.31 57.09
N GLU A 124 -9.58 -14.62 56.75
CA GLU A 124 -10.73 -14.44 57.64
C GLU A 124 -11.38 -15.79 57.98
N LYS A 125 -11.61 -16.66 56.99
CA LYS A 125 -12.13 -18.01 57.23
C LYS A 125 -11.22 -18.84 58.15
N ARG A 126 -9.90 -18.73 58.00
CA ARG A 126 -8.92 -19.38 58.90
C ARG A 126 -9.01 -18.85 60.34
N LYS A 127 -9.13 -17.53 60.51
CA LYS A 127 -9.30 -16.89 61.82
C LYS A 127 -10.61 -17.32 62.50
N ALA A 128 -11.72 -17.36 61.75
CA ALA A 128 -13.02 -17.80 62.26
C ALA A 128 -13.01 -19.26 62.73
N LYS A 129 -12.37 -20.18 61.97
CA LYS A 129 -12.20 -21.58 62.37
C LYS A 129 -11.45 -21.76 63.69
N LYS A 130 -10.46 -20.90 63.98
CA LYS A 130 -9.69 -20.95 65.23
C LYS A 130 -10.44 -20.38 66.45
N ARG A 131 -11.49 -19.60 66.24
CA ARG A 131 -12.32 -19.00 67.31
C ARG A 131 -13.55 -19.84 67.67
N GLY A 132 -13.83 -20.90 66.92
CA GLY A 132 -14.96 -21.82 67.15
C GLY A 132 -14.59 -23.08 67.92
N HIS A 133 -13.52 -23.05 68.72
CA HIS A 133 -13.15 -24.08 69.69
C HIS A 133 -13.25 -23.50 71.10
#